data_AF-A0A955SGA0-F1
#
_entry.id   AF-A0A955SGA0-F1
#
_cell.length_a   1.000
_cell.length_b   1.000
_cell.length_c   1.000
_cell.angle_alpha   90.00
_cell.angle_beta   90.00
_cell.angle_gamma   90.00
#
_symmetry.space_group_name_H-M   'P 1'
#
loop_
_entity.id
_entity.type
_entity.pdbx_description
1 polymer ?
#
loop_
_entity_poly.entity_id
_entity_poly.type
_entity_poly.pdbx_seq_one_letter_code
_entity_poly.pdbx_strand_id
1 'polypeptide(L)'
;MIERTVSAMGYVFIFGAVMFTVYGNLVLKWKVNEAGQPPEEFFDKILFLAAIVPNPWILSCFAAGLGAFFCWMAALTKFELNYAYPFMSLSFILVGVSSA
;
A
#
# COMPACT_ATOMS: atom_id res chain seq x y z
N MET A 1 -11.11 -31.67 -3.53
CA MET A 1 -11.72 -30.48 -4.16
C MET A 1 -11.64 -29.22 -3.29
N ILE A 2 -11.59 -29.35 -1.95
CA ILE A 2 -11.55 -28.21 -1.00
C ILE A 2 -10.15 -27.54 -0.90
N GLU A 3 -9.05 -28.27 -1.11
CA GLU A 3 -7.71 -27.67 -1.08
C GLU A 3 -7.42 -26.71 -2.23
N ARG A 4 -7.92 -26.99 -3.45
CA ARG A 4 -7.67 -26.13 -4.63
C ARG A 4 -8.30 -24.74 -4.52
N THR A 5 -9.45 -24.61 -3.86
CA THR A 5 -10.14 -23.32 -3.64
C THR A 5 -9.45 -22.48 -2.58
N VAL A 6 -8.83 -23.10 -1.57
CA VAL A 6 -8.10 -22.37 -0.52
C VAL A 6 -6.87 -21.67 -1.10
N SER A 7 -6.12 -22.33 -1.98
CA SER A 7 -4.93 -21.75 -2.63
C SER A 7 -5.28 -20.57 -3.53
N ALA A 8 -6.25 -20.73 -4.46
CA ALA A 8 -6.65 -19.66 -5.39
C ALA A 8 -7.13 -18.40 -4.65
N MET A 9 -7.97 -18.59 -3.62
CA MET A 9 -8.48 -17.49 -2.80
C MET A 9 -7.37 -16.80 -2.00
N GLY A 10 -6.33 -17.53 -1.58
CA GLY A 10 -5.16 -16.95 -0.93
C GLY A 10 -4.39 -15.99 -1.85
N TYR A 11 -4.15 -16.38 -3.11
CA TYR A 11 -3.44 -15.50 -4.06
C TYR A 11 -4.22 -14.23 -4.35
N VAL A 12 -5.57 -14.29 -4.37
CA VAL A 12 -6.42 -13.10 -4.51
C VAL A 12 -6.16 -12.11 -3.36
N PHE A 13 -5.99 -12.60 -2.13
CA PHE A 13 -5.66 -11.73 -0.99
C PHE A 13 -4.26 -11.15 -1.07
N ILE A 14 -3.25 -11.93 -1.47
CA ILE A 14 -1.90 -11.41 -1.71
C ILE A 14 -1.93 -10.34 -2.80
N PHE A 15 -2.59 -10.62 -3.93
CA PHE A 15 -2.72 -9.67 -5.03
C PHE A 15 -3.46 -8.39 -4.59
N GLY A 16 -4.55 -8.52 -3.83
CA GLY A 16 -5.26 -7.39 -3.25
C GLY A 16 -4.35 -6.54 -2.37
N ALA A 17 -3.58 -7.15 -1.46
CA ALA A 17 -2.63 -6.45 -0.61
C ALA A 17 -1.59 -5.68 -1.43
N VAL A 18 -0.99 -6.33 -2.43
CA VAL A 18 -0.02 -5.71 -3.35
C VAL A 18 -0.64 -4.52 -4.08
N MET A 19 -1.83 -4.67 -4.68
CA MET A 19 -2.49 -3.60 -5.45
C MET A 19 -2.86 -2.41 -4.57
N PHE A 20 -3.39 -2.66 -3.36
CA PHE A 20 -3.67 -1.59 -2.40
C PHE A 20 -2.39 -0.87 -1.94
N THR A 21 -1.30 -1.60 -1.71
CA THR A 21 0.00 -1.01 -1.37
C THR A 21 0.56 -0.18 -2.53
N VAL A 22 0.49 -0.67 -3.77
CA VAL A 22 0.94 0.06 -4.97
C VAL A 22 0.12 1.35 -5.12
N TYR A 23 -1.20 1.26 -5.07
CA TYR A 23 -2.10 2.42 -5.13
C TYR A 23 -1.76 3.46 -4.05
N GLY A 24 -1.63 3.02 -2.79
CA GLY A 24 -1.33 3.91 -1.66
C GLY A 24 -0.01 4.65 -1.85
N ASN A 25 1.05 3.96 -2.30
CA ASN A 25 2.35 4.57 -2.56
C ASN A 25 2.30 5.57 -3.73
N LEU A 26 1.59 5.25 -4.82
CA LEU A 26 1.49 6.12 -5.99
C LEU A 26 0.69 7.40 -5.69
N VAL A 27 -0.47 7.27 -5.04
CA VAL A 27 -1.30 8.44 -4.69
C VAL A 27 -0.61 9.30 -3.64
N LEU A 28 0.06 8.69 -2.66
CA LEU A 28 0.83 9.44 -1.67
C LEU A 28 1.97 10.22 -2.33
N LYS A 29 2.75 9.61 -3.23
CA LYS A 29 3.79 10.29 -4.01
C LYS A 29 3.19 11.45 -4.82
N TRP A 30 2.09 11.21 -5.53
CA TRP A 30 1.42 12.23 -6.33
C TRP A 30 1.01 13.44 -5.48
N LYS A 31 0.37 13.21 -4.33
CA LYS A 31 -0.10 14.30 -3.46
C LYS A 31 1.01 15.03 -2.72
N VAL A 32 2.06 14.32 -2.31
CA VAL A 32 3.25 14.97 -1.72
C VAL A 32 3.97 15.84 -2.76
N ASN A 33 4.09 15.37 -4.01
CA ASN A 33 4.68 16.17 -5.09
C ASN A 33 3.82 17.39 -5.45
N GLU A 34 2.48 17.26 -5.42
CA GLU A 34 1.55 18.38 -5.66
C GLU A 34 1.60 19.42 -4.54
N ALA A 35 1.85 19.02 -3.29
CA ALA A 35 1.93 19.92 -2.14
C ALA A 35 3.17 20.84 -2.16
N GLY A 36 4.18 20.54 -2.98
CA GLY A 36 5.36 21.39 -3.16
C GLY A 36 6.52 21.08 -2.22
N GLN A 37 7.48 22.01 -2.13
CA GLN A 37 8.69 21.81 -1.33
C GLN A 37 8.40 21.97 0.17
N PRO A 38 8.78 21.00 1.01
CA PRO A 38 8.63 21.13 2.44
C PRO A 38 9.54 22.25 2.98
N PRO A 39 9.10 22.98 4.03
CA PRO A 39 9.95 23.95 4.73
C PRO A 39 11.23 23.31 5.29
N GLU A 40 12.31 24.09 5.41
CA GLU A 40 13.60 23.63 5.95
C GLU A 40 13.56 23.36 7.47
N GLU A 41 12.72 24.12 8.18
CA GLU A 41 12.46 23.98 9.62
C GLU A 41 11.72 22.67 9.94
N PHE A 42 12.19 21.94 10.94
CA PHE A 42 11.63 20.63 11.31
C PHE A 42 10.17 20.72 11.74
N PHE A 43 9.82 21.76 12.50
CA PHE A 43 8.46 21.96 13.00
C PHE A 43 7.49 22.29 11.86
N ASP A 44 7.91 23.17 10.95
CA ASP A 44 7.12 23.56 9.78
C ASP A 44 6.93 22.39 8.81
N LYS A 45 7.88 21.47 8.72
CA LYS A 45 7.75 20.22 7.95
C LYS A 45 6.67 19.30 8.52
N ILE A 46 6.58 19.16 9.85
CA ILE A 46 5.52 18.37 10.50
C ILE A 46 4.16 19.02 10.24
N LEU A 47 4.08 20.34 10.38
CA LEU A 47 2.84 21.10 10.15
C LEU A 47 2.39 21.01 8.68
N PHE A 48 3.32 21.08 7.74
CA PHE A 48 3.08 20.88 6.30
C PHE A 48 2.53 19.48 6.02
N LEU A 49 3.14 18.42 6.56
CA LEU A 49 2.64 17.06 6.38
C LEU A 49 1.24 16.89 7.00
N ALA A 50 1.02 17.42 8.21
CA ALA A 50 -0.29 17.39 8.87
C ALA A 50 -1.36 18.13 8.07
N ALA A 51 -1.01 19.22 7.38
CA ALA A 51 -1.92 19.98 6.55
C ALA A 51 -2.39 19.22 5.28
N ILE A 52 -1.61 18.25 4.79
CA ILE A 52 -1.98 17.44 3.61
C ILE A 52 -2.85 16.23 4.01
N VAL A 53 -2.81 15.78 5.27
CA VAL A 53 -3.63 14.67 5.78
C VAL A 53 -5.14 14.78 5.48
N PRO A 54 -5.82 15.93 5.67
CA PRO A 54 -7.24 16.05 5.37
C PRO A 54 -7.58 15.97 3.87
N ASN A 55 -6.58 15.87 2.98
CA ASN A 55 -6.82 15.67 1.55
C ASN A 55 -7.59 14.35 1.33
N PRO A 56 -8.73 14.35 0.59
CA PRO A 56 -9.53 13.16 0.38
C PRO A 56 -8.75 12.01 -0.29
N TRP A 57 -7.71 12.32 -1.06
CA TRP A 57 -6.82 11.35 -1.68
C TRP A 57 -5.80 10.75 -0.70
N ILE A 58 -5.34 11.52 0.29
CA ILE A 58 -4.51 10.94 1.37
C ILE A 58 -5.38 10.05 2.27
N LEU A 59 -6.62 10.45 2.53
CA LEU A 59 -7.58 9.60 3.24
C LEU A 59 -7.87 8.30 2.48
N SER A 60 -7.93 8.33 1.14
CA SER A 60 -8.05 7.10 0.35
C SER A 60 -6.79 6.22 0.43
N CYS A 61 -5.59 6.80 0.58
CA CYS A 61 -4.38 6.02 0.89
C CYS A 61 -4.48 5.30 2.24
N PHE A 62 -5.03 5.96 3.28
CA PHE A 62 -5.26 5.33 4.58
C PHE A 62 -6.27 4.17 4.46
N ALA A 63 -7.38 4.38 3.74
CA ALA A 63 -8.35 3.33 3.48
C ALA A 63 -7.74 2.15 2.71
N ALA A 64 -6.92 2.43 1.69
CA ALA A 64 -6.18 1.42 0.95
C ALA A 64 -5.18 0.67 1.84
N GLY A 65 -4.47 1.38 2.74
CA GLY A 65 -3.57 0.77 3.71
C GLY A 65 -4.29 -0.20 4.65
N LEU A 66 -5.48 0.17 5.14
CA LEU A 66 -6.32 -0.73 5.93
C LEU A 66 -6.79 -1.94 5.12
N GLY A 67 -7.22 -1.72 3.87
CA GLY A 67 -7.57 -2.80 2.95
C GLY A 67 -6.41 -3.77 2.71
N ALA A 68 -5.21 -3.23 2.46
CA ALA A 68 -3.99 -4.01 2.28
C ALA A 68 -3.67 -4.85 3.53
N PHE A 69 -3.80 -4.25 4.71
CA PHE A 69 -3.58 -4.92 5.99
C PHE A 69 -4.54 -6.11 6.19
N PHE A 70 -5.84 -5.93 5.96
CA PHE A 70 -6.80 -7.03 6.06
C PHE A 70 -6.56 -8.12 5.02
N CYS A 71 -6.25 -7.75 3.77
CA CYS A 71 -5.87 -8.70 2.74
C CYS A 71 -4.61 -9.48 3.13
N TRP A 72 -3.60 -8.82 3.70
CA TRP A 72 -2.37 -9.46 4.14
C TRP A 72 -2.60 -10.42 5.31
N MET A 73 -3.39 -10.00 6.31
CA MET A 73 -3.80 -10.88 7.40
C MET A 73 -4.51 -12.13 6.86
N ALA A 74 -5.45 -11.97 5.93
CA ALA A 74 -6.17 -13.09 5.32
C ALA A 74 -5.29 -13.98 4.44
N ALA A 75 -4.22 -13.46 3.86
CA ALA A 75 -3.23 -14.25 3.14
C ALA A 75 -2.37 -15.09 4.09
N LEU A 76 -1.94 -14.51 5.22
CA LEU A 76 -1.11 -15.18 6.22
C LEU A 76 -1.85 -16.28 7.01
N THR A 77 -3.18 -16.31 7.00
CA THR A 77 -3.93 -17.46 7.55
C THR A 77 -3.88 -18.69 6.63
N LYS A 78 -3.46 -18.51 5.36
CA LYS A 78 -3.45 -19.55 4.33
C LYS A 78 -2.06 -19.94 3.86
N PHE A 79 -1.09 -19.04 3.95
CA PHE A 79 0.27 -19.25 3.51
C PHE A 79 1.26 -18.91 4.60
N GLU A 80 2.38 -19.65 4.61
CA GLU A 80 3.53 -19.25 5.42
C GLU A 80 4.13 -17.95 4.91
N LEU A 81 4.70 -17.18 5.83
CA LEU A 81 5.27 -15.87 5.55
C LEU A 81 6.37 -15.95 4.47
N ASN A 82 7.21 -16.99 4.52
CA ASN A 82 8.28 -17.24 3.54
C ASN A 82 7.75 -17.46 2.12
N TYR A 83 6.53 -18.01 1.98
CA TYR A 83 5.90 -18.22 0.68
C TYR A 83 5.23 -16.94 0.16
N ALA A 84 4.61 -16.16 1.03
CA ALA A 84 3.87 -14.96 0.65
C ALA A 84 4.78 -13.74 0.36
N TYR A 85 5.92 -13.63 1.05
CA TYR A 85 6.83 -12.48 0.95
C TYR A 85 7.39 -12.21 -0.45
N PRO A 86 7.80 -13.22 -1.24
CA PRO A 86 8.23 -13.03 -2.63
C PRO A 86 7.16 -12.40 -3.53
N PHE A 87 5.88 -12.60 -3.24
CA PHE A 87 4.80 -11.94 -3.97
C PHE A 87 4.57 -10.51 -3.48
N MET A 88 4.75 -10.27 -2.19
CA MET A 88 4.68 -8.92 -1.62
C MET A 88 5.81 -8.02 -2.16
N SER A 89 7.01 -8.57 -2.41
CA SER A 89 8.11 -7.81 -3.00
C SER A 89 7.84 -7.36 -4.44
N LEU A 90 6.90 -8.00 -5.15
CA LEU A 90 6.41 -7.56 -6.46
C LEU A 90 5.80 -6.16 -6.40
N SER A 91 5.26 -5.75 -5.25
CA SER A 91 4.78 -4.37 -5.01
C SER A 91 5.88 -3.35 -5.27
N PHE A 92 7.13 -3.63 -4.87
CA PHE A 92 8.25 -2.69 -5.09
C PHE A 92 8.56 -2.52 -6.57
N ILE A 93 8.51 -3.61 -7.35
CA ILE A 93 8.74 -3.58 -8.79
C ILE A 93 7.61 -2.80 -9.47
N LEU A 94 6.35 -3.10 -9.12
CA LEU A 94 5.18 -2.44 -9.70
C LEU A 94 5.14 -0.95 -9.35
N VAL A 95 5.44 -0.57 -8.10
CA VAL A 95 5.62 0.83 -7.73
C VAL A 95 6.75 1.45 -8.54
N GLY A 96 7.93 0.82 -8.59
CA GLY A 96 9.08 1.35 -9.33
C GLY A 96 8.78 1.63 -10.81
N VAL A 97 8.13 0.69 -11.50
CA VAL A 97 7.74 0.84 -12.91
C VAL A 97 6.63 1.87 -13.10
N SER A 98 5.65 1.93 -12.21
CA SER A 98 4.51 2.86 -12.34
C SER A 98 4.83 4.28 -11.86
N SER A 99 5.95 4.45 -11.14
CA SER A 99 6.40 5.68 -10.51
C SER A 99 7.49 6.39 -11.32
N ALA A 100 8.07 5.69 -12.31
CA ALA A 100 9.00 6.23 -13.32
C ALA A 100 8.22 6.98 -14.40
#